data_AF-A0A645BGE7-F1
#
_entry.id   AF-A0A645BGE7-F1
#
_cell.length_a   1.000
_cell.length_b   1.000
_cell.length_c   1.000
_cell.angle_alpha   90.00
_cell.angle_beta   90.00
_cell.angle_gamma   90.00
#
_symmetry.space_group_name_H-M   'P 1'
#
loop_
_entity.id
_entity.type
_entity.pdbx_description
1 polymer ?
#
loop_
_entity_poly.entity_id
_entity_poly.type
_entity_poly.pdbx_seq_one_letter_code
_entity_poly.pdbx_strand_id
1 'polypeptide(L)'
;MLTILTYFKESRKPDEKVAERRDKIDSELPRFVATIEQELASSRDVLTILENYKNHAGPEFTAELDILTADMRSSSYEAALVRFEGRIASPMLSDITRGLIGVLRGDDGRLYFQMLSHDLKQQELQRLKAKAAKIPPKIRVFSFIMLACFMLTYIVVLAMVILNSMAMLF
;
A
#
# COMPACT_ATOMS: atom_id res chain seq x y z
N MET A 1 20.14 2.01 -37.08
CA MET A 1 19.22 1.29 -36.17
C MET A 1 19.71 1.22 -34.72
N LEU A 2 21.02 1.25 -34.43
CA LEU A 2 21.56 1.30 -33.06
C LEU A 2 21.29 2.62 -32.31
N THR A 3 21.20 3.75 -33.03
CA THR A 3 20.98 5.09 -32.45
C THR A 3 19.60 5.26 -31.79
N ILE A 4 18.59 4.51 -32.27
CA ILE A 4 17.22 4.56 -31.72
C ILE A 4 17.16 3.79 -30.38
N LEU A 5 17.89 2.68 -30.27
CA LEU A 5 17.97 1.89 -29.04
C LEU A 5 18.74 2.62 -27.93
N THR A 6 19.80 3.35 -28.28
CA THR A 6 20.51 4.21 -27.31
C THR A 6 19.65 5.38 -26.88
N TYR A 7 18.89 6.01 -27.79
CA TYR A 7 17.97 7.09 -27.45
C TYR A 7 16.87 6.59 -26.50
N PHE A 8 16.23 5.44 -26.78
CA PHE A 8 15.25 4.83 -25.87
C PHE A 8 15.85 4.48 -24.51
N LYS A 9 17.10 4.03 -24.46
CA LYS A 9 17.78 3.71 -23.20
C LYS A 9 18.12 4.98 -22.40
N GLU A 10 18.48 6.06 -23.06
CA GLU A 10 18.72 7.37 -22.43
C GLU A 10 17.41 8.02 -21.96
N SER A 11 16.31 7.88 -22.73
CA SER A 11 14.96 8.33 -22.34
C SER A 11 14.38 7.55 -21.16
N ARG A 12 14.73 6.26 -20.99
CA ARG A 12 14.21 5.43 -19.89
C ARG A 12 14.84 5.74 -18.53
N LYS A 13 16.10 6.19 -18.46
CA LYS A 13 16.76 6.54 -17.19
C LYS A 13 16.06 7.66 -16.40
N PRO A 14 15.63 8.79 -17.00
CA PRO A 14 14.88 9.81 -16.28
C PRO A 14 13.49 9.30 -15.88
N ASP A 15 12.79 8.55 -16.73
CA ASP A 15 11.49 7.94 -16.40
C ASP A 15 11.59 6.97 -15.22
N GLU A 16 12.67 6.18 -15.17
CA GLU A 16 12.92 5.20 -14.10
C GLU A 16 13.21 5.88 -12.76
N LYS A 17 13.97 6.99 -12.76
CA LYS A 17 14.19 7.81 -11.55
C LYS A 17 12.92 8.49 -11.05
N VAL A 18 12.09 8.99 -11.97
CA VAL A 18 10.79 9.60 -11.62
C VAL A 18 9.84 8.54 -11.06
N ALA A 19 9.82 7.35 -11.64
CA ALA A 19 9.06 6.22 -11.13
C ALA A 19 9.54 5.77 -9.75
N GLU A 20 10.86 5.67 -9.51
CA GLU A 20 11.40 5.29 -8.20
C GLU A 20 11.07 6.30 -7.11
N ARG A 21 11.18 7.61 -7.42
CA ARG A 21 10.79 8.68 -6.51
C ARG A 21 9.30 8.62 -6.18
N ARG A 22 8.47 8.40 -7.20
CA ARG A 22 7.03 8.23 -7.04
C ARG A 22 6.69 7.01 -6.19
N ASP A 23 7.34 5.86 -6.41
CA ASP A 23 7.11 4.65 -5.61
C ASP A 23 7.46 4.85 -4.13
N LYS A 24 8.53 5.60 -3.83
CA LYS A 24 8.88 5.97 -2.44
C LYS A 24 7.78 6.82 -1.81
N ILE A 25 7.31 7.85 -2.51
CA ILE A 25 6.20 8.69 -2.02
C ILE A 25 4.92 7.88 -1.86
N ASP A 26 4.54 7.08 -2.85
CA ASP A 26 3.34 6.24 -2.85
C ASP A 26 3.33 5.25 -1.68
N SER A 27 4.51 4.81 -1.20
CA SER A 27 4.64 3.95 -0.02
C SER A 27 4.32 4.66 1.30
N GLU A 28 4.44 5.99 1.36
CA GLU A 28 4.19 6.81 2.54
C GLU A 28 2.75 7.37 2.58
N LEU A 29 2.08 7.42 1.42
CA LEU A 29 0.73 7.98 1.28
C LEU A 29 -0.32 7.36 2.22
N PRO A 30 -0.35 6.04 2.51
CA PRO A 30 -1.29 5.47 3.48
C PRO A 30 -1.12 6.06 4.88
N ARG A 31 0.14 6.27 5.31
CA ARG A 31 0.46 6.90 6.59
C ARG A 31 0.10 8.39 6.59
N PHE A 32 0.33 9.07 5.47
CA PHE A 32 -0.06 10.46 5.29
C PHE A 32 -1.58 10.65 5.42
N VAL A 33 -2.36 9.83 4.73
CA VAL A 33 -3.83 9.86 4.81
C VAL A 33 -4.33 9.60 6.22
N ALA A 34 -3.76 8.62 6.92
CA ALA A 34 -4.11 8.35 8.31
C ALA A 34 -3.81 9.54 9.24
N THR A 35 -2.70 10.26 9.00
CA THR A 35 -2.37 11.44 9.80
C THR A 35 -3.31 12.60 9.49
N ILE A 36 -3.64 12.83 8.21
CA ILE A 36 -4.63 13.85 7.82
C ILE A 36 -5.98 13.55 8.47
N GLU A 37 -6.45 12.31 8.41
CA GLU A 37 -7.71 11.90 9.05
C GLU A 37 -7.74 12.22 10.54
N GLN A 38 -6.66 11.85 11.25
CA GLN A 38 -6.53 12.13 12.68
C GLN A 38 -6.45 13.63 12.99
N GLU A 39 -5.65 14.38 12.25
CA GLU A 39 -5.48 15.82 12.47
C GLU A 39 -6.75 16.61 12.10
N LEU A 40 -7.51 16.19 11.09
CA LEU A 40 -8.82 16.76 10.74
C LEU A 40 -9.86 16.59 11.85
N ALA A 41 -9.69 15.59 12.72
CA ALA A 41 -10.50 15.45 13.93
C ALA A 41 -10.24 16.59 14.94
N SER A 42 -9.06 17.21 14.89
CA SER A 42 -8.62 18.28 15.80
C SER A 42 -8.69 19.68 15.18
N SER A 43 -8.19 19.86 13.96
CA SER A 43 -8.08 21.14 13.27
C SER A 43 -8.46 21.02 11.79
N ARG A 44 -9.08 22.07 11.23
CA ARG A 44 -9.38 22.16 9.79
C ARG A 44 -8.30 22.89 8.99
N ASP A 45 -7.23 23.32 9.66
CA ASP A 45 -6.14 24.05 9.01
C ASP A 45 -5.21 23.10 8.25
N VAL A 46 -5.49 22.93 6.96
CA VAL A 46 -4.71 22.08 6.06
C VAL A 46 -3.23 22.45 6.03
N LEU A 47 -2.87 23.73 6.10
CA LEU A 47 -1.46 24.13 6.06
C LEU A 47 -0.71 23.62 7.30
N THR A 48 -1.31 23.78 8.48
CA THR A 48 -0.75 23.26 9.73
C THR A 48 -0.64 21.73 9.71
N ILE A 49 -1.63 21.02 9.17
CA ILE A 49 -1.58 19.55 9.04
C ILE A 49 -0.39 19.11 8.17
N LEU A 50 -0.20 19.77 7.03
CA LEU A 50 0.92 19.48 6.13
C LEU A 50 2.26 19.77 6.80
N GLU A 51 2.38 20.88 7.53
CA GLU A 51 3.60 21.24 8.27
C GLU A 51 3.92 20.26 9.39
N ASN A 52 2.92 19.80 10.15
CA ASN A 52 3.09 18.77 11.17
C ASN A 52 3.57 17.45 10.57
N TYR A 53 3.03 17.06 9.41
CA TYR A 53 3.38 15.80 8.78
C TYR A 53 4.82 15.78 8.23
N LYS A 54 5.36 16.92 7.77
CA LYS A 54 6.75 17.01 7.27
C LYS A 54 7.80 16.45 8.22
N ASN A 55 7.59 16.63 9.53
CA ASN A 55 8.52 16.14 10.56
C ASN A 55 8.58 14.60 10.63
N HIS A 56 7.59 13.92 10.05
CA HIS A 56 7.43 12.47 10.08
C HIS A 56 7.54 11.82 8.69
N ALA A 57 7.61 12.64 7.63
CA ALA A 57 7.72 12.20 6.26
C ALA A 57 9.17 11.82 5.91
N GLY A 58 9.32 10.93 4.93
CA GLY A 58 10.60 10.58 4.33
C GLY A 58 11.18 11.75 3.53
N PRO A 59 12.50 11.75 3.27
CA PRO A 59 13.21 12.90 2.72
C PRO A 59 12.67 13.36 1.35
N GLU A 60 12.27 12.42 0.49
CA GLU A 60 11.70 12.72 -0.82
C GLU A 60 10.33 13.40 -0.72
N PHE A 61 9.50 12.94 0.22
CA PHE A 61 8.16 13.47 0.41
C PHE A 61 8.19 14.79 1.19
N THR A 62 9.07 14.94 2.18
CA THR A 62 9.32 16.21 2.88
C THR A 62 9.71 17.31 1.90
N ALA A 63 10.60 17.03 0.94
CA ALA A 63 10.99 18.01 -0.07
C ALA A 63 9.79 18.48 -0.93
N GLU A 64 8.90 17.58 -1.32
CA GLU A 64 7.69 17.96 -2.07
C GLU A 64 6.68 18.73 -1.21
N LEU A 65 6.54 18.35 0.07
CA LEU A 65 5.71 19.07 1.03
C LEU A 65 6.26 20.46 1.35
N ASP A 66 7.58 20.64 1.37
CA ASP A 66 8.22 21.94 1.53
C ASP A 66 7.84 22.88 0.38
N ILE A 67 7.96 22.40 -0.85
CA ILE A 67 7.54 23.16 -2.04
C ILE A 67 6.03 23.44 -1.97
N LEU A 68 5.20 22.45 -1.60
CA LEU A 68 3.75 22.64 -1.46
C LEU A 68 3.40 23.74 -0.45
N THR A 69 3.92 23.67 0.76
CA THR A 69 3.62 24.69 1.79
C THR A 69 4.15 26.06 1.42
N ALA A 70 5.31 26.15 0.75
CA ALA A 70 5.83 27.41 0.22
C ALA A 70 4.87 27.97 -0.83
N ASP A 71 4.44 27.14 -1.79
CA ASP A 71 3.45 27.51 -2.81
C ASP A 71 2.12 27.93 -2.19
N MET A 72 1.65 27.30 -1.11
CA MET A 72 0.43 27.66 -0.39
C MET A 72 0.55 29.00 0.33
N ARG A 73 1.74 29.33 0.86
CA ARG A 73 2.00 30.61 1.52
C ARG A 73 2.16 31.76 0.52
N SER A 74 2.69 31.49 -0.68
CA SER A 74 2.91 32.50 -1.71
C SER A 74 1.77 32.62 -2.74
N SER A 75 0.88 31.65 -2.82
CA SER A 75 -0.18 31.58 -3.84
C SER A 75 -1.50 30.99 -3.29
N SER A 76 -2.46 30.70 -4.15
CA SER A 76 -3.72 30.06 -3.74
C SER A 76 -3.48 28.63 -3.27
N TYR A 77 -4.11 28.27 -2.16
CA TYR A 77 -3.99 26.96 -1.50
C TYR A 77 -4.44 25.83 -2.45
N GLU A 78 -5.53 26.04 -3.18
CA GLU A 78 -6.02 25.08 -4.18
C GLU A 78 -5.04 24.94 -5.35
N ALA A 79 -4.52 26.06 -5.86
CA ALA A 79 -3.58 26.03 -6.98
C ALA A 79 -2.26 25.33 -6.61
N ALA A 80 -1.80 25.51 -5.37
CA ALA A 80 -0.63 24.81 -4.84
C ALA A 80 -0.85 23.29 -4.79
N LEU A 81 -2.02 22.84 -4.32
CA LEU A 81 -2.38 21.42 -4.29
C LEU A 81 -2.46 20.80 -5.70
N VAL A 82 -3.05 21.51 -6.67
CA VAL A 82 -3.12 21.05 -8.06
C VAL A 82 -1.72 20.95 -8.69
N ARG A 83 -0.82 21.91 -8.40
CA ARG A 83 0.57 21.82 -8.87
C ARG A 83 1.31 20.65 -8.22
N PHE A 84 1.13 20.45 -6.93
CA PHE A 84 1.72 19.33 -6.20
C PHE A 84 1.27 17.97 -6.76
N GLU A 85 -0.02 17.81 -7.07
CA GLU A 85 -0.53 16.64 -7.79
C GLU A 85 0.17 16.45 -9.14
N GLY A 86 0.29 17.53 -9.92
CA GLY A 86 0.97 17.51 -11.21
C GLY A 86 2.46 17.16 -11.16
N ARG A 87 3.15 17.45 -10.05
CA ARG A 87 4.58 17.13 -9.86
C ARG A 87 4.82 15.65 -9.60
N ILE A 88 3.95 15.00 -8.82
CA ILE A 88 4.12 13.59 -8.45
C ILE A 88 3.41 12.66 -9.44
N ALA A 89 2.32 13.12 -10.05
CA ALA A 89 1.52 12.39 -11.03
C ALA A 89 1.08 10.99 -10.55
N SER A 90 0.71 10.88 -9.26
CA SER A 90 0.19 9.66 -8.65
C SER A 90 -1.33 9.72 -8.52
N PRO A 91 -2.08 8.69 -8.97
CA PRO A 91 -3.54 8.67 -8.88
C PRO A 91 -4.00 8.63 -7.42
N MET A 92 -3.23 8.01 -6.54
CA MET A 92 -3.55 7.95 -5.11
C MET A 92 -3.41 9.33 -4.46
N LEU A 93 -2.42 10.12 -4.91
CA LEU A 93 -2.26 11.50 -4.48
C LEU A 93 -3.37 12.41 -5.01
N SER A 94 -3.86 12.18 -6.24
CA SER A 94 -4.99 12.94 -6.80
C SER A 94 -6.25 12.87 -5.94
N ASP A 95 -6.54 11.71 -5.33
CA ASP A 95 -7.69 11.59 -4.45
C ASP A 95 -7.46 12.34 -3.13
N ILE A 96 -6.23 12.31 -2.60
CA ILE A 96 -5.84 13.09 -1.42
C ILE A 96 -5.95 14.59 -1.68
N THR A 97 -5.42 15.10 -2.80
CA THR A 97 -5.48 16.53 -3.13
C THR A 97 -6.91 17.01 -3.31
N ARG A 98 -7.78 16.22 -3.96
CA ARG A 98 -9.22 16.52 -4.05
C ARG A 98 -9.88 16.60 -2.67
N GLY A 99 -9.59 15.66 -1.78
CA GLY A 99 -10.07 15.68 -0.40
C GLY A 99 -9.63 16.94 0.35
N LEU A 100 -8.35 17.31 0.24
CA LEU A 100 -7.80 18.52 0.87
C LEU A 100 -8.41 19.80 0.28
N ILE A 101 -8.65 19.86 -1.03
CA ILE A 101 -9.36 20.98 -1.67
C ILE A 101 -10.79 21.09 -1.13
N GLY A 102 -11.51 19.96 -0.95
CA GLY A 102 -12.83 19.94 -0.31
C GLY A 102 -12.80 20.55 1.10
N VAL A 103 -11.82 20.14 1.92
CA VAL A 103 -11.63 20.71 3.27
C VAL A 103 -11.37 22.22 3.22
N LEU A 104 -10.52 22.68 2.29
CA LEU A 104 -10.25 24.12 2.11
C LEU A 104 -11.51 24.91 1.72
N ARG A 105 -12.45 24.28 1.02
CA ARG A 105 -13.76 24.87 0.65
C ARG A 105 -14.78 24.84 1.78
N GLY A 106 -14.46 24.19 2.91
CA GLY A 106 -15.30 24.12 4.09
C GLY A 106 -16.05 22.80 4.26
N ASP A 107 -15.83 21.81 3.39
CA ASP A 107 -16.41 20.48 3.54
C ASP A 107 -15.85 19.76 4.77
N ASP A 108 -16.67 18.92 5.40
CA ASP A 108 -16.22 18.05 6.48
C ASP A 108 -15.45 16.86 5.89
N GLY A 109 -14.16 17.06 5.65
CA GLY A 109 -13.29 16.04 5.06
C GLY A 109 -13.07 14.81 5.94
N ARG A 110 -13.55 14.78 7.19
CA ARG A 110 -13.37 13.64 8.11
C ARG A 110 -13.87 12.33 7.53
N LEU A 111 -15.14 12.31 7.08
CA LEU A 111 -15.75 11.09 6.52
C LEU A 111 -15.01 10.66 5.25
N TYR A 112 -14.62 11.62 4.41
CA TYR A 112 -13.87 11.37 3.17
C TYR A 112 -12.52 10.71 3.47
N PHE A 113 -11.72 11.32 4.36
CA PHE A 113 -10.40 10.80 4.72
C PHE A 113 -10.47 9.51 5.55
N GLN A 114 -11.55 9.29 6.31
CA GLN A 114 -11.80 8.03 7.00
C GLN A 114 -12.05 6.89 6.00
N MET A 115 -12.88 7.12 4.98
CA MET A 115 -13.09 6.15 3.91
C MET A 115 -11.80 5.91 3.11
N LEU A 116 -11.09 6.98 2.75
CA LEU A 116 -9.84 6.88 2.00
C LEU A 116 -8.76 6.09 2.79
N SER A 117 -8.61 6.35 4.08
CA SER A 117 -7.70 5.61 4.98
C SER A 117 -8.03 4.12 5.02
N HIS A 118 -9.33 3.79 5.08
CA HIS A 118 -9.79 2.41 5.07
C HIS A 118 -9.56 1.72 3.72
N ASP A 119 -9.85 2.39 2.60
CA ASP A 119 -9.64 1.87 1.25
C ASP A 119 -8.17 1.60 0.97
N LEU A 120 -7.27 2.48 1.40
CA LEU A 120 -5.83 2.29 1.28
C LEU A 120 -5.34 1.07 2.08
N LYS A 121 -5.82 0.90 3.32
CA LYS A 121 -5.52 -0.30 4.12
C LYS A 121 -6.05 -1.57 3.46
N GLN A 122 -7.24 -1.52 2.85
CA GLN A 122 -7.79 -2.66 2.12
C GLN A 122 -6.96 -2.98 0.87
N GLN A 123 -6.50 -1.98 0.12
CA GLN A 123 -5.63 -2.18 -1.04
C GLN A 123 -4.27 -2.78 -0.64
N GLU A 124 -3.67 -2.35 0.46
CA GLU A 124 -2.45 -2.98 0.99
C GLU A 124 -2.68 -4.43 1.38
N LEU A 125 -3.78 -4.73 2.08
CA LEU A 125 -4.16 -6.11 2.43
C LEU A 125 -4.39 -6.97 1.19
N GLN A 126 -5.02 -6.44 0.15
CA GLN A 126 -5.18 -7.16 -1.12
C GLN A 126 -3.84 -7.38 -1.82
N ARG A 127 -2.92 -6.40 -1.81
CA ARG A 127 -1.55 -6.57 -2.32
C ARG A 127 -0.77 -7.61 -1.53
N LEU A 128 -0.89 -7.62 -0.21
CA LEU A 128 -0.30 -8.63 0.68
C LEU A 128 -0.87 -10.03 0.41
N LYS A 129 -2.20 -10.15 0.27
CA LYS A 129 -2.85 -11.41 -0.11
C LYS A 129 -2.47 -11.86 -1.51
N ALA A 130 -2.34 -10.97 -2.48
CA ALA A 130 -1.89 -11.29 -3.83
C ALA A 130 -0.41 -11.75 -3.85
N LYS A 131 0.45 -11.13 -3.02
CA LYS A 131 1.83 -11.59 -2.81
C LYS A 131 1.87 -12.94 -2.09
N ALA A 132 1.02 -13.16 -1.08
CA ALA A 132 0.90 -14.44 -0.38
C ALA A 132 0.33 -15.55 -1.28
N ALA A 133 -0.61 -15.23 -2.17
CA ALA A 133 -1.14 -16.15 -3.17
C ALA A 133 -0.12 -16.51 -4.26
N LYS A 134 0.92 -15.69 -4.45
CA LYS A 134 2.10 -16.01 -5.28
C LYS A 134 3.10 -16.92 -4.58
N ILE A 135 2.96 -17.20 -3.28
CA ILE A 135 3.75 -18.24 -2.61
C ILE A 135 3.35 -19.58 -3.27
N PRO A 136 4.30 -20.28 -3.91
CA PRO A 136 3.98 -21.37 -4.82
C PRO A 136 3.24 -22.50 -4.11
N PRO A 137 2.35 -23.23 -4.81
CA PRO A 137 1.53 -24.33 -4.26
C PRO A 137 2.31 -25.54 -3.74
N LYS A 138 3.66 -25.47 -3.69
CA LYS A 138 4.54 -26.53 -3.20
C LYS A 138 4.20 -26.96 -1.76
N ILE A 139 3.72 -26.05 -0.92
CA ILE A 139 3.30 -26.36 0.45
C ILE A 139 2.13 -27.36 0.46
N ARG A 140 1.17 -27.26 -0.47
CA ARG A 140 0.04 -28.21 -0.54
C ARG A 140 0.48 -29.63 -0.81
N VAL A 141 1.52 -29.83 -1.63
CA VAL A 141 2.02 -31.17 -1.96
C VAL A 141 2.65 -31.82 -0.74
N PHE A 142 3.50 -31.08 0.00
CA PHE A 142 4.07 -31.58 1.25
C PHE A 142 3.01 -31.86 2.32
N SER A 143 2.00 -30.98 2.46
CA SER A 143 0.88 -31.21 3.37
C SER A 143 0.06 -32.45 3.00
N PHE A 144 -0.18 -32.71 1.71
CA PHE A 144 -0.87 -33.92 1.25
C PHE A 144 -0.09 -35.20 1.54
N ILE A 145 1.24 -35.18 1.35
CA ILE A 145 2.10 -36.32 1.65
C ILE A 145 2.12 -36.62 3.16
N MET A 146 2.23 -35.59 4.00
CA MET A 146 2.14 -35.72 5.46
C MET A 146 0.80 -36.29 5.91
N LEU A 147 -0.31 -35.80 5.35
CA LEU A 147 -1.66 -36.30 5.64
C LEU A 147 -1.82 -37.77 5.23
N ALA A 148 -1.34 -38.14 4.04
CA ALA A 148 -1.37 -39.52 3.56
C ALA A 148 -0.55 -40.46 4.47
N CYS A 149 0.61 -40.00 4.94
CA CYS A 149 1.44 -40.74 5.89
C CYS A 149 0.71 -40.95 7.23
N PHE A 150 0.06 -39.91 7.76
CA PHE A 150 -0.72 -40.00 9.00
C PHE A 150 -1.88 -41.00 8.86
N MET A 151 -2.63 -40.93 7.75
CA MET A 151 -3.71 -41.87 7.45
C MET A 151 -3.22 -43.32 7.35
N LEU A 152 -2.07 -43.55 6.69
CA LEU A 152 -1.48 -44.90 6.57
C LEU A 152 -1.09 -45.47 7.92
N THR A 153 -0.44 -44.70 8.79
CA THR A 153 -0.07 -45.18 10.13
C THR A 153 -1.29 -45.63 10.94
N TYR A 154 -2.40 -44.87 10.86
CA TYR A 154 -3.64 -45.21 11.54
C TYR A 154 -4.26 -46.50 10.99
N ILE A 155 -4.35 -46.63 9.67
CA ILE A 155 -4.91 -47.82 9.00
C ILE A 155 -4.10 -49.08 9.34
N VAL A 156 -2.76 -48.99 9.34
CA VAL A 156 -1.88 -50.13 9.67
C VAL A 156 -2.08 -50.59 11.11
N VAL A 157 -2.14 -49.66 12.06
CA VAL A 157 -2.40 -49.98 13.47
C VAL A 157 -3.78 -50.62 13.64
N LEU A 158 -4.81 -50.06 13.02
CA LEU A 158 -6.17 -50.63 13.06
C LEU A 158 -6.22 -52.03 12.47
N ALA A 159 -5.58 -52.26 11.32
CA ALA A 159 -5.54 -53.57 10.68
C ALA A 159 -4.81 -54.61 11.53
N MET A 160 -3.68 -54.25 12.16
CA MET A 160 -2.99 -55.14 13.10
C MET A 160 -3.88 -55.50 14.29
N VAL A 161 -4.59 -54.51 14.87
CA VAL A 161 -5.49 -54.76 16.00
C VAL A 161 -6.64 -55.67 15.60
N ILE A 162 -7.26 -55.45 14.44
CA ILE A 162 -8.35 -56.30 13.94
C ILE A 162 -7.86 -57.73 13.72
N LEU A 163 -6.73 -57.93 13.04
CA LEU A 163 -6.18 -59.26 12.79
C LEU A 163 -5.82 -59.98 14.09
N ASN A 164 -5.19 -59.28 15.04
CA ASN A 164 -4.86 -59.84 16.34
C ASN A 164 -6.12 -60.16 17.18
N SER A 165 -7.16 -59.31 17.09
CA SER A 165 -8.44 -59.53 17.78
C SER A 165 -9.20 -60.72 17.19
N MET A 166 -9.15 -60.90 15.86
CA MET A 166 -9.74 -62.07 15.18
C MET A 166 -8.97 -63.35 15.49
N ALA A 167 -7.65 -63.30 15.57
CA ALA A 167 -6.80 -64.43 15.93
C ALA A 167 -6.92 -64.86 17.41
N MET A 168 -7.35 -63.96 18.29
CA MET A 168 -7.63 -64.26 19.70
C MET A 168 -9.06 -64.82 19.91
N LEU A 169 -9.94 -64.65 18.91
CA LEU A 169 -11.35 -65.09 18.94
C LEU A 169 -11.57 -66.50 18.36
N PHE A 170 -10.57 -67.07 17.70
CA PHE A 170 -10.54 -68.44 17.13
C PHE A 170 -9.55 -69.31 17.90
#